data_AF-A0A6I4KQI6-F1
#
_entry.id   AF-A0A6I4KQI6-F1
#
_cell.length_a   1.000
_cell.length_b   1.000
_cell.length_c   1.000
_cell.angle_alpha   90.00
_cell.angle_beta   90.00
_cell.angle_gamma   90.00
#
_symmetry.space_group_name_H-M   'P 1'
#
loop_
_entity.id
_entity.type
_entity.pdbx_description
1 polymer ?
#
loop_
_entity_poly.entity_id
_entity_poly.type
_entity_poly.pdbx_seq_one_letter_code
_entity_poly.pdbx_strand_id
1 'polypeptide(L)'
;MSTIAENIAKVGARIREAAQASGRDSSQVGLLAVSKTKPAAAIREAHAAGLCDFGENYLQEALEKQAELSDLPLVWHFIGPIQSNKTRPIAEHFAWVHSVDRLKIAQRLSEQRPAGLPPLNICLQVNVSLEPSKSGCLPEELPALAQAVAQLPNIRLRGLMAIPEPTEDVARQHAAFAQLRQLRDDLNLGLDSLSMGMSDDLEAAIGEGATWVRIGSALFGARSYANT
;
A
#
# COMPACT_ATOMS: atom_id res chain seq x y z
N MET A 1 9.72 19.56 -18.62
CA MET A 1 9.08 18.42 -17.92
C MET A 1 9.64 18.38 -16.51
N SER A 2 8.80 18.14 -15.51
CA SER A 2 9.24 18.03 -14.10
C SER A 2 10.01 16.72 -13.90
N THR A 3 11.15 16.76 -13.23
CA THR A 3 11.98 15.59 -12.87
C THR A 3 11.30 14.74 -11.80
N ILE A 4 11.74 13.49 -11.59
CA ILE A 4 11.20 12.64 -10.53
C ILE A 4 11.46 13.28 -9.15
N ALA A 5 12.64 13.87 -8.95
CA ALA A 5 12.98 14.58 -7.71
C ALA A 5 12.05 15.77 -7.43
N GLU A 6 11.77 16.61 -8.43
CA GLU A 6 10.82 17.73 -8.30
C GLU A 6 9.40 17.25 -7.98
N ASN A 7 8.98 16.13 -8.60
CA ASN A 7 7.68 15.53 -8.35
C ASN A 7 7.57 14.99 -6.91
N ILE A 8 8.60 14.32 -6.42
CA ILE A 8 8.69 13.83 -5.04
C ILE A 8 8.61 15.01 -4.06
N ALA A 9 9.36 16.10 -4.32
CA ALA A 9 9.32 17.29 -3.49
C ALA A 9 7.91 17.92 -3.41
N LYS A 10 7.21 18.00 -4.55
CA LYS A 10 5.82 18.51 -4.63
C LYS A 10 4.85 17.62 -3.85
N VAL A 11 4.91 16.30 -4.04
CA VAL A 11 4.04 15.37 -3.31
C VAL A 11 4.35 15.39 -1.82
N GLY A 12 5.63 15.46 -1.43
CA GLY A 12 6.03 15.62 -0.04
C GLY A 12 5.50 16.90 0.60
N ALA A 13 5.46 18.01 -0.15
CA ALA A 13 4.83 19.26 0.31
C ALA A 13 3.32 19.08 0.54
N ARG A 14 2.60 18.48 -0.42
CA ARG A 14 1.16 18.17 -0.28
C ARG A 14 0.87 17.32 0.95
N ILE A 15 1.69 16.29 1.22
CA ILE A 15 1.54 15.44 2.41
C ILE A 15 1.72 16.25 3.70
N ARG A 16 2.75 17.10 3.77
CA ARG A 16 2.99 17.95 4.96
C ARG A 16 1.85 18.92 5.20
N GLU A 17 1.38 19.59 4.15
CA GLU A 17 0.27 20.54 4.22
C GLU A 17 -1.03 19.87 4.66
N ALA A 18 -1.38 18.72 4.08
CA ALA A 18 -2.56 17.95 4.46
C ALA A 18 -2.49 17.44 5.91
N ALA A 19 -1.33 16.94 6.35
CA ALA A 19 -1.12 16.49 7.72
C ALA A 19 -1.26 17.66 8.71
N GLN A 20 -0.64 18.81 8.41
CA GLN A 20 -0.73 20.01 9.23
C GLN A 20 -2.18 20.53 9.31
N ALA A 21 -2.89 20.59 8.19
CA ALA A 21 -4.30 21.00 8.14
C ALA A 21 -5.20 20.09 8.98
N SER A 22 -4.80 18.83 9.15
CA SER A 22 -5.50 17.82 9.94
C SER A 22 -5.03 17.74 11.40
N GLY A 23 -4.10 18.61 11.83
CA GLY A 23 -3.52 18.59 13.17
C GLY A 23 -2.63 17.37 13.45
N ARG A 24 -2.09 16.73 12.41
CA ARG A 24 -1.28 15.51 12.49
C ARG A 24 0.20 15.80 12.24
N ASP A 25 1.06 14.97 12.80
CA ASP A 25 2.47 14.96 12.43
C ASP A 25 2.65 14.30 11.05
N SER A 26 3.22 15.05 10.11
CA SER A 26 3.53 14.56 8.76
C SER A 26 4.46 13.35 8.74
N SER A 27 5.29 13.15 9.76
CA SER A 27 6.18 11.99 9.87
C SER A 27 5.43 10.65 9.98
N GLN A 28 4.15 10.71 10.36
CA GLN A 28 3.26 9.53 10.48
C GLN A 28 2.65 9.12 9.14
N VAL A 29 2.87 9.88 8.07
CA VAL A 29 2.33 9.62 6.73
C VAL A 29 3.47 9.26 5.79
N GLY A 30 3.62 7.95 5.54
CA GLY A 30 4.55 7.43 4.55
C GLY A 30 4.06 7.65 3.11
N LEU A 31 5.00 8.01 2.23
CA LEU A 31 4.80 8.07 0.79
C LEU A 31 5.24 6.74 0.17
N LEU A 32 4.29 5.92 -0.27
CA LEU A 32 4.58 4.69 -1.01
C LEU A 32 4.64 5.00 -2.51
N ALA A 33 5.83 4.93 -3.10
CA ALA A 33 6.02 5.16 -4.53
C ALA A 33 5.55 3.96 -5.36
N VAL A 34 4.46 4.12 -6.09
CA VAL A 34 3.89 3.05 -6.93
C VAL A 34 4.62 3.01 -8.28
N SER A 35 5.53 2.04 -8.41
CA SER A 35 6.48 1.96 -9.53
C SER A 35 6.10 0.94 -10.61
N LYS A 36 4.91 0.33 -10.54
CA LYS A 36 4.41 -0.57 -11.61
C LYS A 36 4.51 0.10 -12.98
N THR A 37 4.89 -0.66 -14.00
CA THR A 37 5.14 -0.22 -15.38
C THR A 37 6.31 0.75 -15.58
N LYS A 38 7.09 1.04 -14.53
CA LYS A 38 8.27 1.93 -14.61
C LYS A 38 9.56 1.13 -14.57
N PRO A 39 10.60 1.51 -15.33
CA PRO A 39 11.88 0.78 -15.32
C PRO A 39 12.59 0.95 -13.97
N ALA A 40 13.49 0.01 -13.64
CA ALA A 40 14.31 0.07 -12.42
C ALA A 40 15.15 1.36 -12.32
N ALA A 41 15.59 1.92 -13.46
CA ALA A 41 16.28 3.22 -13.49
C ALA A 41 15.46 4.36 -12.87
N ALA A 42 14.14 4.37 -13.06
CA ALA A 42 13.27 5.40 -12.45
C ALA A 42 13.14 5.22 -10.93
N ILE A 43 13.17 3.97 -10.44
CA ILE A 43 13.19 3.65 -9.00
C ILE A 43 14.53 4.11 -8.40
N ARG A 44 15.65 3.86 -9.10
CA ARG A 44 16.97 4.35 -8.69
C ARG A 44 17.03 5.88 -8.59
N GLU A 45 16.43 6.60 -9.54
CA GLU A 45 16.31 8.07 -9.47
C GLU A 45 15.44 8.52 -8.28
N ALA A 46 14.30 7.85 -8.04
CA ALA A 46 13.45 8.14 -6.89
C ALA A 46 14.14 7.86 -5.55
N HIS A 47 14.94 6.79 -5.47
CA HIS A 47 15.74 6.47 -4.29
C HIS A 47 16.86 7.49 -4.06
N ALA A 48 17.54 7.95 -5.12
CA ALA A 48 18.50 9.04 -5.02
C ALA A 48 17.87 10.36 -4.53
N ALA A 49 16.56 10.54 -4.74
CA ALA A 49 15.77 11.65 -4.20
C ALA A 49 15.20 11.39 -2.79
N GLY A 50 15.56 10.27 -2.14
CA GLY A 50 15.27 9.99 -0.74
C GLY A 50 14.10 9.04 -0.45
N LEU A 51 13.52 8.40 -1.47
CA LEU A 51 12.46 7.40 -1.25
C LEU A 51 13.03 5.99 -1.02
N CYS A 52 12.49 5.27 -0.04
CA CYS A 52 12.88 3.90 0.26
C CYS A 52 11.75 2.88 0.03
N ASP A 53 10.48 3.31 0.15
CA ASP A 53 9.32 2.43 0.08
C ASP A 53 8.68 2.42 -1.32
N PHE A 54 8.67 1.24 -1.96
CA PHE A 54 8.17 1.05 -3.32
C PHE A 54 7.06 0.01 -3.40
N GLY A 55 5.97 0.37 -4.07
CA GLY A 55 4.77 -0.44 -4.25
C GLY A 55 4.69 -1.04 -5.64
N GLU A 56 4.55 -2.37 -5.72
CA GLU A 56 4.40 -3.11 -6.98
C GLU A 56 3.09 -3.90 -7.03
N ASN A 57 2.51 -3.98 -8.24
CA ASN A 57 1.27 -4.72 -8.49
C ASN A 57 1.49 -6.07 -9.17
N TYR A 58 2.58 -6.22 -9.91
CA TYR A 58 2.84 -7.39 -10.74
C TYR A 58 4.09 -8.10 -10.24
N LEU A 59 3.92 -9.35 -9.79
CA LEU A 59 4.99 -10.07 -9.10
C LEU A 59 6.24 -10.25 -9.98
N GLN A 60 6.06 -10.66 -11.24
CA GLN A 60 7.20 -10.95 -12.11
C GLN A 60 8.05 -9.69 -12.37
N GLU A 61 7.39 -8.59 -12.71
CA GLU A 61 8.02 -7.28 -12.87
C GLU A 61 8.75 -6.84 -11.59
N ALA A 62 8.13 -7.04 -10.42
CA ALA A 62 8.75 -6.70 -9.15
C ALA A 62 10.01 -7.50 -8.86
N LEU A 63 10.01 -8.81 -9.12
CA LEU A 63 11.17 -9.68 -8.90
C LEU A 63 12.34 -9.29 -9.81
N GLU A 64 12.07 -8.94 -11.07
CA GLU A 64 13.07 -8.45 -12.01
C GLU A 64 13.72 -7.15 -11.51
N LYS A 65 12.90 -6.19 -11.05
CA LYS A 65 13.40 -4.93 -10.48
C LYS A 65 14.18 -5.14 -9.19
N GLN A 66 13.72 -6.03 -8.31
CA GLN A 66 14.43 -6.36 -7.07
C GLN A 66 15.81 -6.94 -7.33
N ALA A 67 15.95 -7.78 -8.37
CA ALA A 67 17.25 -8.30 -8.77
C ALA A 67 18.17 -7.19 -9.29
N GLU A 68 17.66 -6.32 -10.18
CA GLU A 68 18.42 -5.20 -10.76
C GLU A 68 18.82 -4.13 -9.73
N LEU A 69 18.02 -3.97 -8.67
CA LEU A 69 18.20 -2.94 -7.62
C LEU A 69 18.67 -3.54 -6.29
N SER A 70 19.24 -4.75 -6.32
CA SER A 70 19.73 -5.45 -5.13
C SER A 70 20.87 -4.73 -4.40
N ASP A 71 21.50 -3.74 -5.04
CA ASP A 71 22.50 -2.85 -4.45
C ASP A 71 21.91 -1.73 -3.59
N LEU A 72 20.58 -1.52 -3.63
CA LEU A 72 19.89 -0.45 -2.91
C LEU A 72 19.09 -0.98 -1.71
N PRO A 73 19.05 -0.27 -0.58
CA PRO A 73 18.33 -0.68 0.63
C PRO A 73 16.82 -0.37 0.53
N LEU A 74 16.15 -0.90 -0.48
CA LEU A 74 14.73 -0.61 -0.76
C LEU A 74 13.79 -1.50 0.07
N VAL A 75 12.65 -0.93 0.46
CA VAL A 75 11.53 -1.63 1.11
C VAL A 75 10.44 -1.88 0.08
N TRP A 76 10.16 -3.15 -0.18
CA TRP A 76 9.19 -3.56 -1.20
C TRP A 76 7.83 -3.92 -0.61
N HIS A 77 6.78 -3.31 -1.16
CA HIS A 77 5.37 -3.51 -0.81
C HIS A 77 4.63 -4.14 -1.98
N PHE A 78 3.99 -5.29 -1.77
CA PHE A 78 3.07 -5.86 -2.75
C PHE A 78 1.67 -5.30 -2.53
N ILE A 79 1.13 -4.61 -3.53
CA ILE A 79 -0.17 -3.93 -3.46
C ILE A 79 -1.14 -4.37 -4.57
N GLY A 80 -0.77 -5.39 -5.35
CA GLY A 80 -1.60 -5.99 -6.40
C GLY A 80 -2.47 -7.15 -5.91
N PRO A 81 -3.44 -7.62 -6.72
CA PRO A 81 -4.25 -8.78 -6.38
C PRO A 81 -3.39 -10.05 -6.26
N ILE A 82 -3.73 -10.93 -5.30
CA ILE A 82 -2.91 -12.10 -4.98
C ILE A 82 -3.57 -13.39 -5.48
N GLN A 83 -2.86 -14.09 -6.37
CA GLN A 83 -3.17 -15.46 -6.77
C GLN A 83 -2.49 -16.43 -5.81
N SER A 84 -3.18 -17.51 -5.44
CA SER A 84 -2.67 -18.47 -4.43
C SER A 84 -1.32 -19.09 -4.82
N ASN A 85 -1.09 -19.36 -6.10
CA ASN A 85 0.18 -19.91 -6.62
C ASN A 85 1.35 -18.91 -6.61
N LYS A 86 1.10 -17.62 -6.35
CA LYS A 86 2.11 -16.56 -6.30
C LYS A 86 2.51 -16.16 -4.88
N THR A 87 1.89 -16.75 -3.86
CA THR A 87 2.15 -16.43 -2.43
C THR A 87 3.59 -16.70 -1.99
N ARG A 88 4.24 -17.76 -2.49
CA ARG A 88 5.60 -18.12 -2.05
C ARG A 88 6.63 -17.05 -2.42
N PRO A 89 6.76 -16.64 -3.69
CA PRO A 89 7.68 -15.57 -4.03
C PRO A 89 7.32 -14.25 -3.32
N ILE A 90 6.04 -13.95 -3.11
CA ILE A 90 5.64 -12.76 -2.34
C ILE A 90 6.20 -12.84 -0.90
N ALA A 91 6.04 -13.99 -0.24
CA ALA A 91 6.53 -14.22 1.12
C ALA A 91 8.06 -14.20 1.23
N GLU A 92 8.79 -14.56 0.17
CA GLU A 92 10.25 -14.59 0.13
C GLU A 92 10.87 -13.21 -0.15
N HIS A 93 10.17 -12.34 -0.88
CA HIS A 93 10.77 -11.16 -1.52
C HIS A 93 10.22 -9.80 -1.06
N PHE A 94 9.12 -9.75 -0.31
CA PHE A 94 8.49 -8.48 0.11
C PHE A 94 8.62 -8.25 1.61
N ALA A 95 8.62 -6.97 2.00
CA ALA A 95 8.53 -6.55 3.40
C ALA A 95 7.09 -6.30 3.84
N TRP A 96 6.22 -5.95 2.89
CA TRP A 96 4.81 -5.64 3.10
C TRP A 96 3.91 -6.25 2.03
N VAL A 97 2.68 -6.61 2.41
CA VAL A 97 1.60 -6.98 1.50
C VAL A 97 0.31 -6.30 1.95
N HIS A 98 -0.28 -5.48 1.08
CA HIS A 98 -1.42 -4.65 1.47
C HIS A 98 -2.78 -5.22 1.01
N SER A 99 -2.76 -6.23 0.15
CA SER A 99 -3.90 -6.73 -0.62
C SER A 99 -4.41 -8.09 -0.15
N VAL A 100 -4.24 -8.42 1.13
CA VAL A 100 -4.76 -9.68 1.69
C VAL A 100 -6.25 -9.52 1.97
N ASP A 101 -7.09 -10.32 1.33
CA ASP A 101 -8.56 -10.22 1.43
C ASP A 101 -9.22 -11.50 1.98
N ARG A 102 -8.45 -12.57 2.23
CA ARG A 102 -8.99 -13.85 2.69
C ARG A 102 -7.96 -14.68 3.43
N LEU A 103 -8.42 -15.48 4.40
CA LEU A 103 -7.57 -16.24 5.31
C LEU A 103 -6.59 -17.18 4.58
N LYS A 104 -7.05 -17.84 3.51
CA LYS A 104 -6.20 -18.75 2.70
C LYS A 104 -4.93 -18.08 2.18
N ILE A 105 -4.97 -16.79 1.83
CA ILE A 105 -3.79 -16.07 1.35
C ILE A 105 -2.86 -15.75 2.52
N ALA A 106 -3.40 -15.26 3.64
CA ALA A 106 -2.61 -14.95 4.82
C ALA A 106 -1.87 -16.19 5.38
N GLN A 107 -2.56 -17.33 5.47
CA GLN A 107 -1.99 -18.60 5.91
C GLN A 107 -0.81 -19.01 5.03
N ARG A 108 -0.98 -18.96 3.71
CA ARG A 108 0.08 -19.32 2.77
C ARG A 108 1.29 -18.40 2.88
N LEU A 109 1.07 -17.09 3.04
CA LEU A 109 2.16 -16.12 3.26
C LEU A 109 2.92 -16.42 4.56
N SER A 110 2.19 -16.73 5.63
CA SER A 110 2.74 -17.13 6.94
C SER A 110 3.57 -18.42 6.88
N GLU A 111 3.04 -19.46 6.25
CA GLU A 111 3.70 -20.76 6.09
C GLU A 111 4.93 -20.69 5.19
N GLN A 112 4.95 -19.77 4.23
CA GLN A 112 5.99 -19.68 3.20
C GLN A 112 7.04 -18.60 3.50
N ARG A 113 6.87 -17.81 4.56
CA ARG A 113 7.85 -16.82 5.00
C ARG A 113 9.12 -17.54 5.50
N PRO A 114 10.30 -17.29 4.90
CA PRO A 114 11.54 -17.91 5.37
C PRO A 114 11.89 -17.51 6.82
N ALA A 115 12.40 -18.46 7.60
CA ALA A 115 12.73 -18.27 9.02
C ALA A 115 13.82 -17.21 9.28
N GLY A 116 14.65 -16.89 8.29
CA GLY A 116 15.70 -15.87 8.39
C GLY A 116 15.23 -14.44 8.13
N LEU A 117 13.96 -14.24 7.73
CA LEU A 117 13.41 -12.92 7.44
C LEU A 117 12.54 -12.41 8.59
N PRO A 118 12.45 -11.08 8.79
CA PRO A 118 11.46 -10.50 9.69
C PRO A 118 10.04 -10.93 9.30
N PRO A 119 9.07 -10.93 10.25
CA PRO A 119 7.69 -11.18 9.92
C PRO A 119 7.19 -10.28 8.79
N LEU A 120 6.46 -10.86 7.83
CA LEU A 120 5.89 -10.09 6.71
C LEU A 120 4.80 -9.16 7.24
N ASN A 121 4.89 -7.86 6.98
CA ASN A 121 3.85 -6.92 7.36
C ASN A 121 2.63 -7.06 6.44
N ILE A 122 1.44 -7.11 7.01
CA ILE A 122 0.19 -7.32 6.28
C ILE A 122 -0.80 -6.19 6.57
N CYS A 123 -1.45 -5.68 5.53
CA CYS A 123 -2.75 -5.02 5.66
C CYS A 123 -3.85 -5.91 5.07
N LEU A 124 -5.03 -5.85 5.67
CA LEU A 124 -6.24 -6.46 5.10
C LEU A 124 -6.92 -5.48 4.14
N GLN A 125 -7.19 -5.93 2.91
CA GLN A 125 -7.93 -5.15 1.95
C GLN A 125 -9.44 -5.27 2.21
N VAL A 126 -10.09 -4.12 2.37
CA VAL A 126 -11.53 -4.03 2.63
C VAL A 126 -12.24 -3.38 1.44
N ASN A 127 -13.31 -3.99 0.98
CA ASN A 127 -14.19 -3.42 -0.03
C ASN A 127 -15.21 -2.47 0.62
N VAL A 128 -14.79 -1.23 0.88
CA VAL A 128 -15.65 -0.20 1.48
C VAL A 128 -16.76 0.31 0.53
N SER A 129 -16.63 0.08 -0.78
CA SER A 129 -17.65 0.47 -1.77
C SER A 129 -18.79 -0.54 -1.92
N LEU A 130 -18.65 -1.75 -1.36
CA LEU A 130 -19.62 -2.86 -1.50
C LEU A 130 -19.94 -3.25 -2.95
N GLU A 131 -19.06 -2.92 -3.90
CA GLU A 131 -19.22 -3.29 -5.30
C GLU A 131 -18.66 -4.69 -5.54
N PRO A 132 -19.43 -5.64 -6.11
CA PRO A 132 -18.96 -7.01 -6.35
C PRO A 132 -17.73 -7.12 -7.27
N SER A 133 -17.48 -6.10 -8.09
CA SER A 133 -16.34 -6.00 -9.01
C SER A 133 -15.02 -5.66 -8.30
N LYS A 134 -15.06 -5.14 -7.07
CA LYS A 134 -13.88 -4.69 -6.33
C LYS A 134 -13.32 -5.77 -5.42
N SER A 135 -12.00 -5.80 -5.30
CA SER A 135 -11.29 -6.72 -4.41
C SER A 135 -11.33 -6.25 -2.96
N GLY A 136 -11.22 -7.21 -2.04
CA GLY A 136 -11.27 -6.97 -0.59
C GLY A 136 -12.34 -7.82 0.08
N CYS A 137 -12.16 -8.11 1.37
CA CYS A 137 -13.22 -8.71 2.17
C CYS A 137 -14.33 -7.67 2.41
N LEU A 138 -15.54 -8.16 2.70
CA LEU A 138 -16.62 -7.30 3.10
C LEU A 138 -16.41 -6.80 4.55
N PRO A 139 -16.90 -5.61 4.91
CA PRO A 139 -16.80 -5.08 6.28
C PRO A 139 -17.29 -6.06 7.35
N GLU A 140 -18.36 -6.82 7.08
CA GLU A 140 -18.91 -7.82 7.99
C GLU A 140 -18.03 -9.07 8.19
N GLU A 141 -17.17 -9.38 7.21
CA GLU A 141 -16.23 -10.51 7.28
C GLU A 141 -14.93 -10.13 8.00
N LEU A 142 -14.64 -8.82 8.05
CA LEU A 142 -13.37 -8.28 8.54
C LEU A 142 -13.04 -8.70 9.98
N PRO A 143 -13.95 -8.67 10.97
CA PRO A 143 -13.61 -9.04 12.35
C PRO A 143 -13.09 -10.48 12.47
N ALA A 144 -13.78 -11.42 11.83
CA ALA A 144 -13.38 -12.83 11.84
C ALA A 144 -12.05 -13.04 11.11
N LEU A 145 -11.86 -12.38 9.96
CA LEU A 145 -10.61 -12.45 9.20
C LEU A 145 -9.43 -11.86 9.99
N ALA A 146 -9.59 -10.68 10.56
CA ALA A 146 -8.53 -9.99 11.33
C ALA A 146 -8.09 -10.81 12.54
N GLN A 147 -9.04 -11.36 13.30
CA GLN A 147 -8.72 -12.19 14.45
C GLN A 147 -7.93 -13.43 14.05
N ALA A 148 -8.33 -14.10 12.96
CA ALA A 148 -7.62 -15.29 12.47
C ALA A 148 -6.21 -14.95 11.96
N VAL A 149 -6.05 -13.85 11.22
CA VAL A 149 -4.76 -13.40 10.67
C VAL A 149 -3.80 -12.95 11.77
N ALA A 150 -4.29 -12.32 12.83
CA ALA A 150 -3.48 -11.88 13.97
C ALA A 150 -2.81 -13.05 14.73
N GLN A 151 -3.33 -14.28 14.60
CA GLN A 151 -2.75 -15.47 15.24
C GLN A 151 -1.68 -16.17 14.39
N LEU A 152 -1.48 -15.76 13.13
CA LEU A 152 -0.57 -16.46 12.23
C LEU A 152 0.89 -16.11 12.55
N PRO A 153 1.79 -17.12 12.65
CA PRO A 153 3.21 -16.86 12.86
C PRO A 153 3.84 -16.23 11.61
N ASN A 154 5.04 -15.67 11.74
CA ASN A 154 5.85 -15.14 10.63
C ASN A 154 5.22 -14.01 9.80
N ILE A 155 4.02 -13.54 10.16
CA ILE A 155 3.42 -12.33 9.62
C ILE A 155 3.04 -11.41 10.78
N ARG A 156 2.84 -10.13 10.46
CA ARG A 156 2.34 -9.15 11.41
C ARG A 156 1.19 -8.38 10.77
N LEU A 157 -0.01 -8.54 11.32
CA LEU A 157 -1.14 -7.70 10.94
C LEU A 157 -0.88 -6.28 11.43
N ARG A 158 -0.71 -5.35 10.50
CA ARG A 158 -0.40 -3.94 10.77
C ARG A 158 -1.60 -3.03 10.61
N GLY A 159 -2.54 -3.37 9.74
CA GLY A 159 -3.55 -2.40 9.36
C GLY A 159 -4.54 -2.86 8.32
N LEU A 160 -5.24 -1.87 7.78
CA LEU A 160 -6.22 -2.03 6.71
C LEU A 160 -5.77 -1.28 5.46
N MET A 161 -6.31 -1.71 4.32
CA MET A 161 -6.13 -1.07 3.02
C MET A 161 -7.49 -0.96 2.32
N ALA A 162 -7.72 0.16 1.64
CA ALA A 162 -8.85 0.27 0.72
C ALA A 162 -8.47 1.05 -0.54
N ILE A 163 -9.24 0.77 -1.59
CA ILE A 163 -9.28 1.53 -2.85
C ILE A 163 -10.75 1.86 -3.11
N PRO A 164 -11.24 3.00 -2.62
CA PRO A 164 -12.63 3.44 -2.85
C PRO A 164 -12.92 3.68 -4.33
N GLU A 165 -14.20 3.88 -4.65
CA GLU A 165 -14.59 4.39 -5.97
C GLU A 165 -13.99 5.78 -6.21
N PRO A 166 -13.38 6.02 -7.39
CA PRO A 166 -12.95 7.36 -7.75
C PRO A 166 -14.13 8.33 -7.74
N THR A 167 -13.95 9.47 -7.09
CA THR A 167 -14.96 10.53 -7.04
C THR A 167 -14.29 11.88 -6.85
N GLU A 168 -14.84 12.91 -7.48
CA GLU A 168 -14.43 14.31 -7.27
C GLU A 168 -15.13 14.94 -6.07
N ASP A 169 -16.14 14.27 -5.50
CA ASP A 169 -16.86 14.72 -4.32
C ASP A 169 -16.01 14.48 -3.07
N VAL A 170 -15.40 15.55 -2.56
CA VAL A 170 -14.53 15.53 -1.37
C VAL A 170 -15.26 14.94 -0.16
N ALA A 171 -16.56 15.20 0.03
CA ALA A 171 -17.29 14.65 1.16
C ALA A 171 -17.41 13.11 1.06
N ARG A 172 -17.58 12.57 -0.15
CA ARG A 172 -17.57 11.12 -0.38
C ARG A 172 -16.20 10.50 -0.19
N GLN A 173 -15.13 11.20 -0.60
CA GLN A 173 -13.76 10.75 -0.33
C GLN A 173 -13.52 10.60 1.18
N HIS A 174 -13.84 11.64 1.96
CA HIS A 174 -13.75 11.61 3.42
C HIS A 174 -14.60 10.50 4.03
N ALA A 175 -15.86 10.34 3.60
CA ALA A 175 -16.75 9.31 4.14
C ALA A 175 -16.18 7.89 3.95
N ALA A 176 -15.62 7.59 2.77
CA ALA A 176 -15.04 6.27 2.49
C ALA A 176 -13.80 5.98 3.35
N PHE A 177 -12.92 6.96 3.54
CA PHE A 177 -11.73 6.78 4.38
C PHE A 177 -12.04 6.78 5.88
N ALA A 178 -13.03 7.58 6.32
CA ALA A 178 -13.53 7.56 7.68
C ALA A 178 -14.11 6.18 8.04
N GLN A 179 -14.83 5.55 7.11
CA GLN A 179 -15.33 4.18 7.29
C GLN A 179 -14.17 3.18 7.51
N LEU A 180 -13.09 3.26 6.71
CA LEU A 180 -11.94 2.37 6.90
C LEU A 180 -11.25 2.61 8.26
N ARG A 181 -11.10 3.86 8.69
CA ARG A 181 -10.57 4.19 10.01
C ARG A 181 -11.43 3.59 11.12
N GLN A 182 -12.75 3.78 11.07
CA GLN A 182 -13.70 3.23 12.04
C GLN A 182 -13.58 1.70 12.11
N LEU A 183 -13.56 1.02 10.96
CA LEU A 183 -13.37 -0.42 10.91
C LEU A 183 -12.05 -0.87 11.56
N ARG A 184 -10.95 -0.12 11.40
CA ARG A 184 -9.69 -0.43 12.08
C ARG A 184 -9.81 -0.27 13.59
N ASP A 185 -10.45 0.81 14.04
CA ASP A 185 -10.58 1.14 15.46
C ASP A 185 -11.49 0.13 16.18
N ASP A 186 -12.59 -0.28 15.53
CA ASP A 186 -13.55 -1.27 16.04
C ASP A 186 -12.94 -2.68 16.21
N LEU A 187 -11.88 -3.01 15.47
CA LEU A 187 -11.17 -4.27 15.66
C LEU A 187 -10.45 -4.34 17.01
N ASN A 188 -10.06 -3.19 17.59
CA ASN A 188 -9.35 -3.10 18.86
C ASN A 188 -8.09 -4.02 18.95
N LEU A 189 -7.38 -4.18 17.83
CA LEU A 189 -6.16 -5.01 17.72
C LEU A 189 -4.86 -4.20 17.79
N GLY A 190 -4.94 -2.89 18.09
CA GLY A 190 -3.76 -2.01 18.13
C GLY A 190 -3.07 -1.85 16.77
N LEU A 191 -3.85 -1.89 15.68
CA LEU A 191 -3.34 -1.73 14.32
C LEU A 191 -2.85 -0.31 14.08
N ASP A 192 -1.67 -0.17 13.48
CA ASP A 192 -0.96 1.10 13.33
C ASP A 192 -0.96 1.64 11.90
N SER A 193 -1.56 0.93 10.96
CA SER A 193 -1.48 1.24 9.53
C SER A 193 -2.85 1.43 8.86
N LEU A 194 -2.97 2.48 8.06
CA LEU A 194 -4.08 2.71 7.13
C LEU A 194 -3.47 3.04 5.76
N SER A 195 -3.49 2.04 4.88
CA SER A 195 -3.05 2.21 3.49
C SER A 195 -4.22 2.68 2.65
N MET A 196 -4.32 3.99 2.44
CA MET A 196 -5.41 4.61 1.70
C MET A 196 -4.99 5.99 1.15
N GLY A 197 -5.63 6.43 0.07
CA GLY A 197 -5.25 7.64 -0.64
C GLY A 197 -4.25 7.41 -1.78
N MET A 198 -4.48 8.15 -2.86
CA MET A 198 -3.76 8.23 -4.12
C MET A 198 -3.66 9.73 -4.53
N SER A 199 -3.24 10.03 -5.76
CA SER A 199 -2.97 11.41 -6.19
C SER A 199 -4.14 12.40 -6.04
N ASP A 200 -5.37 11.90 -6.22
CA ASP A 200 -6.59 12.71 -6.39
C ASP A 200 -7.39 12.84 -5.09
N ASP A 201 -7.05 12.06 -4.07
CA ASP A 201 -7.80 11.94 -2.81
C ASP A 201 -6.86 11.85 -1.58
N LEU A 202 -5.56 12.17 -1.72
CA LEU A 202 -4.62 12.08 -0.60
C LEU A 202 -4.97 13.04 0.54
N GLU A 203 -5.47 14.25 0.24
CA GLU A 203 -5.78 15.23 1.28
C GLU A 203 -6.91 14.69 2.18
N ALA A 204 -7.95 14.13 1.57
CA ALA A 204 -9.03 13.45 2.29
C ALA A 204 -8.53 12.22 3.06
N ALA A 205 -7.71 11.38 2.45
CA ALA A 205 -7.14 10.21 3.10
C ALA A 205 -6.30 10.57 4.33
N ILE A 206 -5.46 11.61 4.24
CA ILE A 206 -4.65 12.10 5.35
C ILE A 206 -5.53 12.69 6.45
N GLY A 207 -6.56 13.44 6.09
CA GLY A 207 -7.57 13.94 7.03
C GLY A 207 -8.25 12.82 7.82
N GLU A 208 -8.46 11.67 7.19
CA GLU A 208 -9.08 10.51 7.83
C GLU A 208 -8.10 9.50 8.43
N GLY A 209 -6.82 9.87 8.59
CA GLY A 209 -5.87 9.05 9.35
C GLY A 209 -4.97 8.13 8.53
N ALA A 210 -4.85 8.32 7.22
CA ALA A 210 -3.92 7.54 6.39
C ALA A 210 -2.50 7.58 6.96
N THR A 211 -1.82 6.43 6.91
CA THR A 211 -0.40 6.28 7.27
C THR A 211 0.44 5.90 6.07
N TRP A 212 -0.18 5.41 4.99
CA TRP A 212 0.44 5.20 3.69
C TRP A 212 -0.44 5.79 2.60
N VAL A 213 0.08 6.79 1.88
CA VAL A 213 -0.50 7.26 0.62
C VAL A 213 0.26 6.66 -0.56
N ARG A 214 -0.45 6.22 -1.60
CA ARG A 214 0.11 5.43 -2.70
C ARG A 214 0.14 6.24 -3.99
N ILE A 215 1.31 6.75 -4.37
CA ILE A 215 1.42 7.72 -5.47
C ILE A 215 2.26 7.15 -6.62
N GLY A 216 1.69 7.14 -7.83
CA GLY A 216 2.35 6.63 -9.03
C GLY A 216 2.59 7.72 -10.07
N SER A 217 1.55 8.05 -10.85
CA SER A 217 1.64 8.99 -11.98
C SER A 217 2.18 10.37 -11.60
N ALA A 218 1.85 10.87 -10.41
CA ALA A 218 2.34 12.16 -9.94
C ALA A 218 3.85 12.14 -9.62
N LEU A 219 4.48 10.97 -9.41
CA LEU A 219 5.93 10.82 -9.22
C LEU A 219 6.65 10.55 -10.54
N PHE A 220 6.17 9.55 -11.29
CA PHE A 220 6.88 8.97 -12.43
C PHE A 220 6.37 9.44 -13.81
N GLY A 221 5.39 10.35 -13.84
CA GLY A 221 4.70 10.75 -15.06
C GLY A 221 3.76 9.69 -15.63
N ALA A 222 3.12 9.99 -16.76
CA ALA A 222 2.19 9.10 -17.46
C ALA A 222 2.85 7.75 -17.82
N ARG A 223 2.03 6.71 -18.00
CA ARG A 223 2.51 5.38 -18.37
C ARG A 223 3.10 5.42 -19.77
N SER A 224 4.31 4.91 -19.93
CA SER A 224 4.87 4.59 -21.24
C SER A 224 4.35 3.21 -21.62
N TYR A 225 3.27 3.14 -22.41
CA TYR A 225 3.00 1.89 -23.12
C TYR A 225 4.09 1.78 -24.18
N ALA A 226 5.06 0.89 -23.96
CA ALA A 226 5.87 0.44 -25.07
C ALA A 226 4.89 -0.27 -26.01
N ASN A 227 4.56 0.36 -27.14
CA ASN A 227 3.95 -0.34 -28.26
C ASN A 227 4.98 -1.37 -28.73
N THR A 228 4.84 -2.61 -28.28
CA THR A 228 5.31 -3.77 -29.04
C THR A 228 4.38 -4.01 -30.21
#